data_AF-A0A7G7BDT6-F1
#
_entry.id   AF-A0A7G7BDT6-F1
#
_cell.length_a   1.000
_cell.length_b   1.000
_cell.length_c   1.000
_cell.angle_alpha   90.00
_cell.angle_beta   90.00
_cell.angle_gamma   90.00
#
_symmetry.space_group_name_H-M   'P 1'
#
loop_
_entity.id
_entity.type
_entity.pdbx_description
1 polymer ?
#
loop_
_entity_poly.entity_id
_entity_poly.type
_entity_poly.pdbx_seq_one_letter_code
_entity_poly.pdbx_strand_id
1 'polypeptide(L)'
;MPKNPPESMQHHLSHRLNARAKERWPQLTRVQVRFRAGFAYVAGELPDEAEALPLCRLRFTGVLHTWGFALYLASRDKYEDNLLPTGLPFGSPEEALDCACGLYLGDPTP
;
A
#
# COMPACT_ATOMS: atom_id res chain seq x y z
N MET A 1 9.40 8.03 19.51
CA MET A 1 9.81 7.23 18.33
C MET A 1 8.62 6.43 17.86
N PRO A 2 8.19 6.53 16.58
CA PRO A 2 7.13 5.67 16.07
C PRO A 2 7.60 4.22 16.16
N LYS A 3 6.90 3.40 16.95
CA LYS A 3 7.18 1.98 17.08
C LYS A 3 6.55 1.27 15.89
N ASN A 4 7.21 0.23 15.38
CA ASN A 4 6.57 -0.67 14.43
C ASN A 4 5.29 -1.23 15.07
N PRO A 5 4.24 -1.48 14.26
CA PRO A 5 3.07 -2.18 14.75
C PRO A 5 3.48 -3.54 15.35
N PRO A 6 2.74 -4.07 16.34
CA PRO A 6 2.90 -5.44 16.79
C PRO A 6 2.89 -6.42 15.61
N GLU A 7 3.64 -7.52 15.70
CA GLU A 7 3.75 -8.50 14.62
C GLU A 7 2.38 -9.05 14.15
N SER A 8 1.44 -9.23 15.08
CA SER A 8 0.06 -9.61 14.76
C SER A 8 -0.64 -8.59 13.86
N MET A 9 -0.42 -7.29 14.06
CA MET A 9 -0.95 -6.23 13.20
C MET A 9 -0.25 -6.19 11.85
N GLN A 10 1.06 -6.46 11.81
CA GLN A 10 1.82 -6.55 10.57
C GLN A 10 1.30 -7.70 9.68
N HIS A 11 1.07 -8.87 10.28
CA HIS A 11 0.51 -10.03 9.60
C HIS A 11 -0.91 -9.76 9.12
N HIS A 12 -1.75 -9.16 9.97
CA HIS A 12 -3.12 -8.80 9.63
C HIS A 12 -3.16 -7.80 8.45
N LEU A 13 -2.33 -6.75 8.48
CA LEU A 13 -2.23 -5.78 7.39
C LEU A 13 -1.83 -6.47 6.07
N SER A 14 -0.80 -7.32 6.12
CA SER A 14 -0.32 -8.04 4.94
C SER A 14 -1.39 -8.95 4.35
N HIS A 15 -2.15 -9.64 5.20
CA HIS A 15 -3.27 -10.48 4.78
C HIS A 15 -4.37 -9.66 4.09
N ARG A 16 -4.79 -8.53 4.70
CA ARG A 16 -5.82 -7.65 4.12
C ARG A 16 -5.43 -7.11 2.75
N LEU A 17 -4.19 -6.63 2.62
CA LEU A 17 -3.68 -6.09 1.35
C LEU A 17 -3.61 -7.17 0.25
N ASN A 18 -3.17 -8.38 0.59
CA ASN A 18 -3.13 -9.48 -0.37
C ASN A 18 -4.54 -9.97 -0.76
N ALA A 19 -5.48 -10.01 0.18
CA ALA A 19 -6.88 -10.33 -0.11
C ALA A 19 -7.48 -9.30 -1.09
N ARG A 20 -7.30 -8.00 -0.82
CA ARG A 20 -7.77 -6.92 -1.70
C ARG A 20 -7.12 -6.97 -3.09
N ALA A 21 -5.82 -7.22 -3.14
CA ALA A 21 -5.11 -7.38 -4.40
C ALA A 21 -5.68 -8.52 -5.24
N LYS A 22 -5.96 -9.68 -4.63
CA LYS A 22 -6.57 -10.81 -5.31
C LYS A 22 -7.98 -10.51 -5.83
N GLU A 23 -8.75 -9.70 -5.09
CA GLU A 23 -10.12 -9.33 -5.46
C GLU A 23 -10.18 -8.33 -6.61
N ARG A 24 -9.33 -7.29 -6.61
CA ARG A 24 -9.44 -6.14 -7.51
C ARG A 24 -8.30 -6.01 -8.52
N TRP A 25 -7.15 -6.60 -8.24
CA TRP A 25 -5.91 -6.41 -9.00
C TRP A 25 -5.34 -7.75 -9.47
N PRO A 26 -6.03 -8.48 -10.38
CA PRO A 26 -5.60 -9.81 -10.84
C PRO A 26 -4.25 -9.79 -11.59
N GLN A 27 -3.79 -8.61 -11.98
CA GLN A 27 -2.47 -8.38 -12.58
C GLN A 27 -1.33 -8.58 -11.55
N LEU A 28 -1.61 -8.40 -10.26
CA LEU A 28 -0.64 -8.62 -9.20
C LEU A 28 -0.62 -10.09 -8.80
N THR A 29 0.58 -10.69 -8.79
CA THR A 29 0.80 -12.02 -8.21
C THR A 29 0.68 -11.97 -6.69
N ARG A 30 1.22 -10.91 -6.08
CA ARG A 30 1.21 -10.70 -4.63
C ARG A 30 1.43 -9.24 -4.28
N VAL A 31 1.05 -8.84 -3.07
CA VAL A 31 1.52 -7.60 -2.44
C VAL A 31 2.57 -7.91 -1.37
N GLN A 32 3.76 -7.36 -1.54
CA GLN A 32 4.81 -7.34 -0.51
C GLN A 32 4.58 -6.17 0.44
N VAL A 33 4.70 -6.44 1.74
CA VAL A 33 4.61 -5.43 2.79
C VAL A 33 5.85 -5.52 3.67
N ARG A 34 6.64 -4.45 3.74
CA ARG A 34 7.85 -4.38 4.57
C ARG A 34 7.69 -3.31 5.63
N PHE A 35 7.92 -3.64 6.90
CA PHE A 35 7.79 -2.69 8.01
C PHE A 35 9.14 -2.12 8.43
N ARG A 36 9.27 -0.80 8.46
CA ARG A 36 10.48 -0.11 8.92
C ARG A 36 10.13 1.23 9.56
N ALA A 37 10.61 1.45 10.78
CA ALA A 37 10.51 2.72 11.51
C ALA A 37 9.07 3.30 11.61
N GLY A 38 8.06 2.43 11.82
CA GLY A 38 6.65 2.83 11.92
C GLY A 38 5.95 3.03 10.57
N PHE A 39 6.59 2.65 9.47
CA PHE A 39 6.00 2.66 8.13
C PHE A 39 5.89 1.25 7.57
N ALA A 40 4.83 1.00 6.81
CA ALA A 40 4.69 -0.16 5.96
C ALA A 40 4.92 0.26 4.50
N TYR A 41 5.93 -0.32 3.86
CA TYR A 41 6.24 -0.12 2.45
C TYR A 41 5.52 -1.20 1.66
N VAL A 42 4.66 -0.77 0.75
CA VAL A 42 3.78 -1.65 -0.02
C VAL A 42 4.27 -1.66 -1.47
N ALA A 43 4.52 -2.85 -2.00
CA ALA A 43 4.93 -3.07 -3.38
C ALA A 43 4.13 -4.23 -4.00
N GLY A 44 3.83 -4.13 -5.30
CA GLY A 44 3.14 -5.15 -6.07
C GLY A 44 4.12 -6.04 -6.83
N GLU A 45 3.99 -7.35 -6.68
CA GLU A 45 4.70 -8.31 -7.54
C GLU A 45 3.89 -8.54 -8.81
N LEU A 46 4.52 -8.31 -9.96
CA LEU A 46 3.95 -8.57 -11.28
C LEU A 46 4.57 -9.86 -11.84
N PRO A 47 3.82 -10.71 -12.54
CA PRO A 47 4.32 -12.00 -13.04
C PRO A 47 5.49 -11.86 -14.02
N ASP A 48 5.54 -10.76 -14.76
CA ASP A 48 6.52 -10.50 -15.82
C ASP A 48 7.65 -9.55 -15.39
N GLU A 49 7.66 -9.10 -14.13
CA GLU A 49 8.71 -8.22 -13.59
C GLU A 49 9.54 -8.91 -12.51
N ALA A 50 10.87 -8.76 -12.59
CA ALA A 50 11.78 -9.34 -11.60
C ALA A 50 11.77 -8.57 -10.27
N GLU A 51 11.44 -7.28 -10.32
CA GLU A 51 11.39 -6.40 -9.15
C GLU A 51 9.94 -6.06 -8.80
N ALA A 52 9.64 -5.98 -7.51
CA ALA A 52 8.31 -5.58 -7.07
C ALA A 52 8.12 -4.07 -7.29
N LEU A 53 7.06 -3.70 -7.99
CA LEU A 53 6.69 -2.32 -8.27
C LEU A 53 6.33 -1.60 -6.97
N PRO A 54 7.05 -0.54 -6.56
CA PRO A 54 6.68 0.21 -5.36
C PRO A 54 5.37 0.98 -5.58
N LEU A 55 4.40 0.78 -4.69
CA LEU A 55 3.05 1.34 -4.83
C LEU A 55 2.84 2.52 -3.89
N CYS A 56 2.92 2.26 -2.58
CA CYS A 56 2.65 3.26 -1.56
C CYS A 56 3.37 2.95 -0.25
N ARG A 57 3.35 3.93 0.66
CA ARG A 57 3.87 3.82 2.02
C ARG A 57 2.77 4.21 2.99
N LEU A 58 2.50 3.32 3.93
CA LEU A 58 1.51 3.50 4.98
C LEU A 58 2.19 3.89 6.29
N ARG A 59 1.79 5.00 6.89
CA ARG A 59 2.28 5.43 8.21
C ARG A 59 1.38 4.85 9.29
N PHE A 60 1.97 4.12 10.24
CA PHE A 60 1.25 3.65 11.41
C PHE A 60 0.96 4.81 12.37
N THR A 61 -0.31 5.01 12.70
CA THR A 61 -0.79 6.10 13.57
C THR A 61 -1.16 5.63 14.97
N GLY A 62 -1.06 4.33 15.25
CA GLY A 62 -1.49 3.71 16.52
C GLY A 62 -2.83 2.96 16.42
N VAL A 63 -3.56 3.11 15.31
CA VAL A 63 -4.80 2.37 15.03
C VAL A 63 -4.65 1.43 13.83
N LEU A 64 -5.34 0.28 13.88
CA LEU A 64 -5.18 -0.78 12.87
C LEU A 64 -5.85 -0.45 11.52
N HIS A 65 -6.92 0.32 11.55
CA HIS A 65 -7.79 0.57 10.40
C HIS A 65 -7.49 1.88 9.67
N THR A 66 -6.71 2.79 10.25
CA THR A 66 -6.42 4.10 9.65
C THR A 66 -4.92 4.31 9.54
N TRP A 67 -4.44 4.40 8.31
CA TRP A 67 -3.04 4.59 7.99
C TRP A 67 -2.86 5.90 7.24
N GLY A 68 -1.78 6.62 7.55
CA GLY A 68 -1.38 7.78 6.73
C GLY A 68 -0.88 7.30 5.37
N PHE A 69 -1.26 7.99 4.30
CA PHE A 69 -1.00 7.57 2.93
C PHE A 69 0.10 8.42 2.28
N ALA A 70 1.09 7.74 1.71
CA ALA A 70 2.06 8.33 0.81
C ALA A 70 2.15 7.50 -0.46
N LEU A 71 2.04 8.16 -1.61
CA LEU A 71 2.15 7.53 -2.91
C LEU A 71 3.63 7.45 -3.31
N TYR A 72 4.05 6.32 -3.86
CA TYR A 72 5.34 6.27 -4.54
C TYR A 72 5.27 7.13 -5.81
N LEU A 73 6.28 7.91 -6.15
CA LEU A 73 6.37 8.67 -7.40
C LEU A 73 7.56 8.18 -8.20
N ALA A 74 7.32 7.36 -9.22
CA ALA A 74 8.38 6.81 -10.07
C ALA A 74 9.23 7.91 -10.74
N SER A 75 8.64 9.06 -11.05
CA SER A 75 9.37 10.21 -11.64
C SER A 75 10.40 10.85 -10.71
N ARG A 76 10.28 10.64 -9.39
CA ARG A 76 11.14 11.24 -8.36
C ARG A 76 11.82 10.21 -7.46
N ASP A 77 11.55 8.92 -7.69
CA ASP A 77 12.05 7.79 -6.90
C ASP A 77 11.80 7.95 -5.39
N LYS A 78 10.63 8.50 -5.02
CA LYS A 78 10.32 8.92 -3.64
C LYS A 78 8.87 8.64 -3.25
N TYR A 79 8.63 8.49 -1.95
CA TYR A 79 7.28 8.47 -1.37
C TYR A 79 6.88 9.87 -0.94
N GLU A 80 5.81 10.41 -1.53
CA GLU A 80 5.24 11.70 -1.17
C GLU A 80 3.87 11.52 -0.53
N ASP A 81 3.61 12.25 0.55
CA ASP A 81 2.30 12.22 1.22
C ASP A 81 1.24 12.70 0.21
N ASN A 82 0.14 11.94 0.10
CA ASN A 82 -0.88 12.18 -0.91
C ASN A 82 -2.29 12.00 -0.31
N LEU A 83 -3.31 12.47 -1.01
CA LEU A 83 -4.71 12.34 -0.62
C LEU A 83 -5.33 11.09 -1.25
N LEU A 84 -6.12 10.38 -0.47
CA LEU A 84 -7.01 9.34 -0.97
C LEU A 84 -8.18 9.97 -1.75
N PRO A 85 -8.96 9.17 -2.52
CA PRO A 85 -10.15 9.67 -3.22
C PRO A 85 -11.19 10.33 -2.31
N THR A 86 -11.15 10.04 -1.01
CA THR A 86 -11.97 10.69 0.03
C THR A 86 -11.55 12.13 0.32
N GLY A 87 -10.42 12.60 -0.22
CA GLY A 87 -9.83 13.91 0.06
C GLY A 87 -8.99 13.96 1.36
N LEU A 88 -8.83 12.83 2.06
CA LEU A 88 -8.07 12.74 3.31
C LEU A 88 -6.67 12.15 3.10
N PRO A 89 -5.66 12.58 3.86
CA PRO A 89 -4.30 12.01 3.81
C PRO A 89 -4.18 10.67 4.56
N PHE A 90 -5.29 10.11 5.02
CA PHE A 90 -5.37 8.86 5.76
C PHE A 90 -6.64 8.11 5.42
N GLY A 91 -6.61 6.79 5.55
CA GLY A 91 -7.78 5.93 5.33
C GLY A 91 -7.44 4.48 5.58
N SER A 92 -8.27 3.58 5.05
CA SER A 92 -8.00 2.15 5.14
C SER A 92 -6.79 1.75 4.28
N PRO A 93 -6.07 0.69 4.67
CA PRO A 93 -4.95 0.23 3.87
C PRO A 93 -5.39 -0.28 2.48
N GLU A 94 -6.61 -0.79 2.34
CA GLU A 94 -7.19 -1.20 1.06
C GLU A 94 -7.47 -0.01 0.14
N GLU A 95 -8.02 1.08 0.65
CA GLU A 95 -8.21 2.31 -0.13
C GLU A 95 -6.89 2.87 -0.65
N ALA A 96 -5.86 2.84 0.21
CA ALA A 96 -4.51 3.27 -0.17
C ALA A 96 -3.88 2.37 -1.24
N LEU A 97 -4.09 1.05 -1.16
CA LEU A 97 -3.66 0.10 -2.18
C LEU A 97 -4.37 0.38 -3.49
N ASP A 98 -5.69 0.51 -3.46
CA ASP A 98 -6.50 0.75 -4.66
C ASP A 98 -6.15 2.06 -5.34
N CYS A 99 -5.91 3.12 -4.56
CA CYS A 99 -5.47 4.40 -5.08
C CYS A 99 -4.11 4.28 -5.81
N ALA A 100 -3.14 3.60 -5.20
CA ALA A 100 -1.83 3.41 -5.81
C ALA A 100 -1.87 2.51 -7.04
N CYS A 101 -2.56 1.38 -6.95
CA CYS A 101 -2.73 0.45 -8.08
C CYS A 101 -3.51 1.09 -9.24
N GLY A 102 -4.55 1.88 -8.96
CA GLY A 102 -5.30 2.58 -10.02
C GLY A 102 -4.46 3.57 -10.81
N LEU A 103 -3.49 4.23 -10.15
CA LEU A 103 -2.56 5.14 -10.80
C LEU A 103 -1.48 4.41 -11.61
N TYR A 104 -0.99 3.27 -11.12
CA TYR A 104 0.17 2.58 -11.71
C TYR A 104 -0.17 1.45 -12.68
N LEU A 105 -1.23 0.70 -12.40
CA LEU A 105 -1.64 -0.47 -13.18
C LEU A 105 -2.84 -0.17 -14.09
N GLY A 106 -3.40 1.04 -14.00
CA GLY A 106 -4.67 1.42 -14.61
C GLY A 106 -5.85 0.76 -13.89
N ASP A 107 -6.88 1.53 -13.54
CA ASP A 107 -8.08 0.96 -12.91
C ASP A 107 -8.76 -0.01 -13.90
N PRO A 108 -8.91 -1.31 -13.56
CA PRO A 108 -9.54 -2.29 -14.46
C PRO A 108 -11.07 -2.13 -14.54
N THR A 109 -11.65 -1.19 -13.79
CA THR A 109 -13.08 -0.90 -13.84
C THR A 109 -13.40 -0.06 -15.09
N PRO A 110 -14.32 -0.49 -15.97
CA PRO A 110 -14.78 0.29 -17.13
C PRO A 110 -15.57 1.55 -16.74
#